data_AF-A0A858RGX8-F1
#
_entry.id   AF-A0A858RGX8-F1
#
_cell.length_a   1.000
_cell.length_b   1.000
_cell.length_c   1.000
_cell.angle_alpha   90.00
_cell.angle_beta   90.00
_cell.angle_gamma   90.00
#
_symmetry.space_group_name_H-M   'P 1'
#
loop_
_entity.id
_entity.type
_entity.pdbx_description
1 polymer ?
#
loop_
_entity_poly.entity_id
_entity_poly.type
_entity_poly.pdbx_seq_one_letter_code
_entity_poly.pdbx_strand_id
1 'polypeptide(L)'
;MRRNRVLLQSLLALALIWGLVAGIRALAGSKRITAEKVASEIAEAGFEDWSTYNEAPDVAAAKRRDEKLREVAGLVNRLDFAEREKNRDDRATEAFFRKMSADEKRLFVDLTIKESMGRFMEAIDALPPEKRKEFVKKGLEEIESGKTADEMARAQELGEDLLERIASEGMQAYFKNASADTKLDLAPLMESMNEVMQGLRGQDFGGPTPR
;
A
#
# COMPACT_ATOMS: atom_id res chain seq x y z
N MET A 1 43.82 -33.29 -22.80
CA MET A 1 43.99 -31.95 -22.20
C MET A 1 42.94 -30.92 -22.65
N ARG A 2 42.54 -30.82 -23.93
CA ARG A 2 41.50 -29.86 -24.41
C ARG A 2 40.15 -29.95 -23.68
N ARG A 3 39.68 -31.16 -23.40
CA ARG A 3 38.37 -31.44 -22.77
C ARG A 3 38.26 -30.88 -21.35
N ASN A 4 39.32 -31.00 -20.55
CA ASN A 4 39.38 -30.44 -19.18
C ASN A 4 39.41 -28.90 -19.20
N ARG A 5 40.02 -28.30 -20.23
CA ARG A 5 40.07 -26.84 -20.39
C ARG A 5 38.69 -26.25 -20.72
N VAL A 6 37.92 -26.93 -21.57
CA VAL A 6 36.54 -26.54 -21.90
C VAL A 6 35.63 -26.69 -20.67
N LEU A 7 35.73 -27.81 -19.93
CA LEU A 7 34.97 -28.01 -18.70
C LEU A 7 35.28 -26.95 -17.64
N LEU A 8 36.56 -26.59 -17.47
CA LEU A 8 36.97 -25.55 -16.53
C LEU A 8 36.45 -24.16 -16.96
N GLN A 9 36.48 -23.85 -18.26
CA GLN A 9 35.93 -22.60 -18.81
C GLN A 9 34.41 -22.52 -18.65
N SER A 10 33.69 -23.61 -18.87
CA SER A 10 32.24 -23.68 -18.65
C SER A 10 31.88 -23.50 -17.18
N LEU A 11 32.62 -24.12 -16.25
CA LEU A 11 32.43 -23.92 -14.81
C LEU A 11 32.69 -22.48 -14.39
N LEU A 12 33.75 -21.85 -14.92
CA LEU A 12 34.07 -20.44 -14.67
C LEU A 12 32.99 -19.50 -15.20
N ALA A 13 32.50 -19.73 -16.41
CA ALA A 13 31.41 -18.95 -16.99
C ALA A 13 30.12 -19.09 -16.16
N LEU A 14 29.80 -20.31 -15.73
CA LEU A 14 28.63 -20.57 -14.88
C LEU A 14 28.75 -19.87 -13.52
N ALA A 15 29.92 -19.94 -12.89
CA ALA A 15 30.18 -19.26 -11.62
C ALA A 15 30.11 -17.73 -11.76
N LEU A 16 30.61 -17.17 -12.86
CA LEU A 16 30.49 -15.74 -13.16
C LEU A 16 29.04 -15.31 -13.34
N ILE A 17 28.24 -16.08 -14.09
CA ILE A 17 26.81 -15.80 -14.29
C ILE A 17 26.08 -15.84 -12.94
N TRP A 18 26.31 -16.87 -12.13
CA TRP A 18 25.68 -16.98 -10.81
C TRP A 18 26.13 -15.88 -9.84
N GLY A 19 27.41 -15.50 -9.89
CA GLY A 19 27.93 -14.36 -9.12
C GLY A 19 27.26 -13.04 -9.53
N LEU A 20 27.04 -12.84 -10.83
CA LEU A 20 26.37 -11.66 -11.37
C LEU A 20 24.89 -11.62 -10.99
N VAL A 21 24.18 -12.76 -11.08
CA VAL A 21 22.80 -12.91 -10.62
C VAL A 21 22.68 -12.67 -9.12
N ALA A 22 23.58 -13.25 -8.31
CA ALA A 22 23.59 -13.06 -6.86
C ALA A 22 23.87 -11.59 -6.49
N GLY A 23 24.81 -10.93 -7.19
CA GLY A 23 25.11 -9.52 -7.01
C GLY A 23 23.92 -8.62 -7.36
N ILE A 24 23.26 -8.85 -8.50
CA ILE A 24 22.05 -8.13 -8.88
C ILE A 24 20.93 -8.38 -7.87
N ARG A 25 20.74 -9.61 -7.42
CA ARG A 25 19.70 -9.96 -6.43
C ARG A 25 19.96 -9.31 -5.07
N ALA A 26 21.22 -9.25 -4.62
CA ALA A 26 21.61 -8.57 -3.39
C ALA A 26 21.36 -7.06 -3.48
N LEU A 27 21.73 -6.43 -4.61
CA LEU A 27 21.50 -5.01 -4.87
C LEU A 27 20.01 -4.67 -5.04
N ALA A 28 19.20 -5.60 -5.58
CA ALA A 28 17.76 -5.46 -5.68
C ALA A 28 17.08 -5.66 -4.31
N GLY A 29 17.58 -6.59 -3.50
CA GLY A 29 17.10 -6.85 -2.14
C GLY A 29 17.36 -5.69 -1.18
N SER A 30 18.53 -5.05 -1.26
CA SER A 30 18.87 -3.88 -0.44
C SER A 30 18.04 -2.63 -0.75
N LYS A 31 17.30 -2.64 -1.87
CA LYS A 31 16.36 -1.57 -2.25
C LYS A 31 14.92 -1.85 -1.82
N ARG A 32 14.59 -3.05 -1.34
CA ARG A 32 13.26 -3.34 -0.82
C ARG A 32 13.07 -2.61 0.51
N ILE A 33 12.01 -1.82 0.59
CA ILE A 33 11.59 -1.19 1.84
C ILE A 33 10.76 -2.21 2.60
N THR A 34 11.04 -2.38 3.89
CA THR A 34 10.34 -3.32 4.78
C THR A 34 9.50 -2.57 5.81
N ALA A 35 8.54 -3.27 6.41
CA ALA A 35 7.73 -2.77 7.52
C ALA A 35 8.60 -2.29 8.69
N GLU A 36 9.63 -3.06 9.04
CA GLU A 36 10.54 -2.67 10.13
C GLU A 36 11.30 -1.38 9.82
N LYS A 37 11.67 -1.15 8.55
CA LYS A 37 12.34 0.09 8.17
C LYS A 37 11.40 1.28 8.34
N VAL A 38 10.13 1.13 7.95
CA VAL A 38 9.11 2.17 8.18
C VAL A 38 8.93 2.42 9.67
N ALA A 39 8.80 1.37 10.48
CA ALA A 39 8.66 1.49 11.93
C ALA A 39 9.88 2.14 12.59
N SER A 40 11.10 1.81 12.15
CA SER A 40 12.34 2.42 12.64
C SER A 40 12.39 3.91 12.33
N GLU A 41 12.07 4.30 11.10
CA GLU A 41 12.07 5.71 10.68
C GLU A 41 11.00 6.53 11.44
N ILE A 42 9.83 5.94 11.69
CA ILE A 42 8.79 6.54 12.54
C ILE A 42 9.29 6.73 13.98
N ALA A 43 9.96 5.72 14.54
CA ALA A 43 10.46 5.76 15.91
C ALA A 43 11.60 6.79 16.07
N GLU A 44 12.54 6.81 15.14
CA GLU A 44 13.66 7.77 15.11
C GLU A 44 13.19 9.21 14.95
N ALA A 45 12.12 9.43 14.18
CA ALA A 45 11.56 10.75 13.99
C ALA A 45 10.92 11.35 15.25
N GLY A 46 10.62 10.54 16.27
CA GLY A 46 10.24 11.02 17.61
C GLY A 46 9.01 11.92 17.62
N PHE A 47 8.00 11.61 16.80
CA PHE A 47 6.85 12.49 16.61
C PHE A 47 6.09 12.73 17.92
N GLU A 48 6.05 14.01 18.31
CA GLU A 48 5.15 14.53 19.35
C GLU A 48 3.69 14.38 18.91
N ASP A 49 2.79 14.30 19.90
CA ASP A 49 1.36 14.23 19.64
C ASP A 49 0.81 15.63 19.34
N TRP A 50 0.54 15.87 18.06
CA TRP A 50 -0.07 17.10 17.54
C TRP A 50 -1.55 16.91 17.19
N SER A 51 -2.17 15.80 17.61
CA SER A 51 -3.56 15.46 17.27
C SER A 51 -4.59 16.49 17.74
N THR A 52 -4.29 17.21 18.82
CA THR A 52 -5.14 18.26 19.40
C THR A 52 -4.72 19.67 19.00
N TYR A 53 -3.63 19.81 18.24
CA TYR A 53 -3.10 21.11 17.84
C TYR A 53 -3.78 21.57 16.56
N ASN A 54 -4.38 22.76 16.61
CA ASN A 54 -4.91 23.43 15.43
C ASN A 54 -3.82 24.18 14.65
N GLU A 55 -2.74 24.58 15.32
CA GLU A 55 -1.58 25.25 14.73
C GLU A 55 -0.29 24.69 15.30
N ALA A 56 0.78 24.67 14.49
CA ALA A 56 2.07 24.16 14.92
C ALA A 56 2.67 25.05 16.03
N PRO A 57 3.37 24.47 17.03
CA PRO A 57 3.98 25.23 18.12
C PRO A 57 5.02 26.27 17.65
N ASP A 58 5.71 25.97 16.54
CA ASP A 58 6.68 26.85 15.89
C ASP A 58 6.86 26.46 14.41
N VAL A 59 7.21 27.45 13.58
CA VAL A 59 7.39 27.31 12.12
C VAL A 59 8.55 26.37 11.77
N ALA A 60 9.66 26.42 12.52
CA ALA A 60 10.80 25.54 12.25
C ALA A 60 10.49 24.09 12.64
N ALA A 61 9.71 23.88 13.70
CA ALA A 61 9.22 22.55 14.06
C ALA A 61 8.25 22.00 13.02
N ALA A 62 7.31 22.82 12.54
CA ALA A 62 6.36 22.45 11.49
C ALA A 62 7.07 21.99 10.20
N LYS A 63 8.11 22.73 9.78
CA LYS A 63 8.86 22.40 8.58
C LYS A 63 9.61 21.06 8.70
N ARG A 64 10.32 20.83 9.81
CA ARG A 64 11.02 19.54 10.04
C ARG A 64 10.04 18.36 10.03
N ARG A 65 8.85 18.58 10.59
CA ARG A 65 7.81 17.57 10.65
C ARG A 65 7.18 17.28 9.29
N ASP A 66 6.90 18.30 8.47
CA ASP A 66 6.47 18.12 7.07
C ASP A 66 7.48 17.30 6.25
N GLU A 67 8.78 17.62 6.39
CA GLU A 67 9.85 16.89 5.69
C GLU A 67 9.85 15.40 6.07
N LYS A 68 9.71 15.08 7.37
CA LYS A 68 9.65 13.68 7.83
C LYS A 68 8.35 12.97 7.46
N LEU A 69 7.22 13.67 7.47
CA LEU A 69 5.95 13.10 6.98
C LEU A 69 6.07 12.65 5.53
N ARG A 70 6.68 13.47 4.67
CA ARG A 70 6.92 13.14 3.26
C ARG A 70 7.85 11.96 3.08
N GLU A 71 8.90 11.89 3.90
CA GLU A 71 9.85 10.77 3.86
C GLU A 71 9.20 9.44 4.25
N VAL A 72 8.46 9.42 5.37
CA VAL A 72 7.73 8.24 5.82
C VAL A 72 6.66 7.83 4.80
N ALA A 73 5.90 8.79 4.26
CA ALA A 73 4.92 8.52 3.21
C ALA A 73 5.57 7.86 1.98
N GLY A 74 6.73 8.38 1.55
CA GLY A 74 7.49 7.80 0.45
C GLY A 74 8.02 6.38 0.74
N LEU A 75 8.33 6.05 1.99
CA LEU A 75 8.71 4.69 2.39
C LEU A 75 7.50 3.76 2.35
N VAL A 76 6.36 4.17 2.92
CA VAL A 76 5.09 3.42 2.92
C VAL A 76 4.64 3.10 1.49
N ASN A 77 4.76 4.06 0.56
CA ASN A 77 4.39 3.85 -0.85
C ASN A 77 5.23 2.79 -1.56
N ARG A 78 6.49 2.62 -1.13
CA ARG A 78 7.44 1.65 -1.70
C ARG A 78 7.36 0.27 -1.06
N LEU A 79 6.58 0.08 -0.01
CA LEU A 79 6.32 -1.25 0.54
C LEU A 79 5.67 -2.14 -0.52
N ASP A 80 6.13 -3.38 -0.62
CA ASP A 80 5.42 -4.40 -1.38
C ASP A 80 4.23 -4.94 -0.56
N PHE A 81 3.42 -5.82 -1.16
CA PHE A 81 2.17 -6.28 -0.55
C PHE A 81 2.37 -6.98 0.80
N ALA A 82 3.31 -7.92 0.88
CA ALA A 82 3.59 -8.66 2.10
C ALA A 82 4.09 -7.73 3.21
N GLU A 83 4.95 -6.77 2.86
CA GLU A 83 5.44 -5.78 3.81
C GLU A 83 4.36 -4.76 4.22
N ARG A 84 3.36 -4.48 3.36
CA ARG A 84 2.20 -3.65 3.75
C ARG A 84 1.30 -4.34 4.74
N GLU A 85 1.02 -5.62 4.54
CA GLU A 85 0.23 -6.43 5.48
C GLU A 85 0.90 -6.42 6.86
N LYS A 86 2.19 -6.74 6.91
CA LYS A 86 2.98 -6.71 8.13
C LYS A 86 3.03 -5.34 8.80
N ASN A 87 3.19 -4.26 8.03
CA ASN A 87 3.19 -2.89 8.57
C ASN A 87 1.84 -2.51 9.21
N ARG A 88 0.73 -3.14 8.83
CA ARG A 88 -0.58 -2.96 9.49
C ARG A 88 -0.67 -3.73 10.79
N ASP A 89 -0.21 -4.98 10.79
CA ASP A 89 -0.18 -5.82 11.99
C ASP A 89 0.67 -5.16 13.08
N ASP A 90 1.79 -4.56 12.70
CA ASP A 90 2.69 -3.84 13.61
C ASP A 90 2.09 -2.53 14.15
N ARG A 91 1.02 -2.01 13.53
CA ARG A 91 0.30 -0.76 13.88
C ARG A 91 1.18 0.49 14.04
N ALA A 92 2.46 0.45 13.64
CA ALA A 92 3.38 1.56 13.80
C ALA A 92 2.94 2.79 12.99
N THR A 93 2.50 2.57 11.75
CA THR A 93 1.96 3.63 10.88
C THR A 93 0.64 4.18 11.41
N GLU A 94 -0.21 3.33 12.02
CA GLU A 94 -1.46 3.76 12.63
C GLU A 94 -1.21 4.65 13.85
N ALA A 95 -0.32 4.22 14.76
CA ALA A 95 0.06 5.00 15.93
C ALA A 95 0.72 6.33 15.54
N PHE A 96 1.53 6.33 14.48
CA PHE A 96 2.11 7.53 13.89
C PHE A 96 1.04 8.49 13.37
N PHE A 97 0.07 7.97 12.61
CA PHE A 97 -1.03 8.76 12.07
C PHE A 97 -1.91 9.39 13.15
N ARG A 98 -2.15 8.68 14.25
CA ARG A 98 -2.96 9.20 15.36
C ARG A 98 -2.36 10.44 16.01
N LYS A 99 -1.03 10.60 15.98
CA LYS A 99 -0.30 11.75 16.52
C LYS A 99 -0.27 12.96 15.59
N MET A 100 -0.80 12.85 14.37
CA MET A 100 -0.80 13.92 13.38
C MET A 100 -1.94 14.91 13.62
N SER A 101 -1.69 16.18 13.34
CA SER A 101 -2.75 17.19 13.26
C SER A 101 -3.66 16.94 12.05
N ALA A 102 -4.82 17.60 11.99
CA ALA A 102 -5.77 17.41 10.88
C ALA A 102 -5.15 17.68 9.49
N ASP A 103 -4.29 18.68 9.37
CA ASP A 103 -3.65 19.03 8.10
C ASP A 103 -2.54 18.06 7.72
N GLU A 104 -1.78 17.58 8.70
CA GLU A 104 -0.77 16.54 8.50
C GLU A 104 -1.39 15.23 8.06
N LYS A 105 -2.52 14.85 8.68
CA LYS A 105 -3.31 13.69 8.26
C LYS A 105 -3.74 13.81 6.79
N ARG A 106 -4.26 14.97 6.37
CA ARG A 106 -4.63 15.22 4.97
C ARG A 106 -3.43 15.07 4.04
N LEU A 107 -2.31 15.70 4.37
CA LEU A 107 -1.09 15.63 3.56
C LEU A 107 -0.57 14.20 3.45
N PHE A 108 -0.49 13.47 4.57
CA PHE A 108 0.02 12.11 4.61
C PHE A 108 -0.86 11.17 3.77
N VAL A 109 -2.18 11.33 3.86
CA VAL A 109 -3.13 10.58 3.04
C VAL A 109 -2.97 10.92 1.56
N ASP A 110 -2.86 12.20 1.19
CA ASP A 110 -2.68 12.61 -0.20
C ASP A 110 -1.39 12.04 -0.80
N LEU A 111 -0.31 12.01 -0.02
CA LEU A 111 0.97 11.44 -0.45
C LEU A 111 0.89 9.93 -0.59
N THR A 112 0.17 9.23 0.28
CA THR A 112 0.15 7.76 0.29
C THR A 112 -0.88 7.16 -0.68
N ILE A 113 -2.09 7.73 -0.73
CA ILE A 113 -3.20 7.21 -1.57
C ILE A 113 -3.01 7.59 -3.04
N LYS A 114 -2.61 8.82 -3.34
CA LYS A 114 -2.58 9.31 -4.73
C LYS A 114 -1.52 8.59 -5.58
N GLU A 115 -0.37 8.30 -4.99
CA GLU A 115 0.75 7.65 -5.68
C GLU A 115 0.51 6.14 -5.88
N SER A 116 -0.08 5.47 -4.89
CA SER A 116 -0.31 4.02 -4.93
C SER A 116 -1.63 3.64 -5.62
N MET A 117 -2.68 4.47 -5.53
CA MET A 117 -4.06 4.08 -5.87
C MET A 117 -4.72 4.96 -6.94
N GLY A 118 -4.05 6.02 -7.41
CA GLY A 118 -4.60 6.94 -8.43
C GLY A 118 -5.06 6.24 -9.72
N ARG A 119 -4.19 5.39 -10.28
CA ARG A 119 -4.51 4.60 -11.50
C ARG A 119 -5.61 3.57 -11.29
N PHE A 120 -5.80 3.12 -10.06
CA PHE A 120 -6.85 2.17 -9.70
C PHE A 120 -8.20 2.87 -9.62
N MET A 121 -8.28 4.00 -8.90
CA MET A 121 -9.50 4.82 -8.83
C MET A 121 -9.96 5.25 -10.23
N GLU A 122 -9.04 5.67 -11.10
CA GLU A 122 -9.34 5.99 -12.51
C GLU A 122 -9.93 4.81 -13.28
N ALA A 123 -9.41 3.59 -13.06
CA ALA A 123 -9.90 2.38 -13.73
C ALA A 123 -11.30 1.98 -13.25
N ILE A 124 -11.61 2.17 -11.96
CA ILE A 124 -12.96 1.94 -11.43
C ILE A 124 -13.93 3.00 -11.92
N ASP A 125 -13.53 4.26 -11.95
CA ASP A 125 -14.42 5.35 -12.37
C ASP A 125 -14.79 5.30 -13.85
N ALA A 126 -13.93 4.68 -14.68
CA ALA A 126 -14.21 4.39 -16.08
C ALA A 126 -15.28 3.28 -16.30
N LEU A 127 -15.65 2.51 -15.26
CA LEU A 127 -16.70 1.50 -15.36
C LEU A 127 -18.10 2.12 -15.27
N PRO A 128 -19.12 1.51 -15.91
CA PRO A 128 -20.52 1.88 -15.70
C PRO A 128 -20.94 1.76 -14.22
N PRO A 129 -21.88 2.59 -13.72
CA PRO A 129 -22.25 2.65 -12.30
C PRO A 129 -22.56 1.30 -11.65
N GLU A 130 -23.30 0.44 -12.35
CA GLU A 130 -23.67 -0.91 -11.86
C GLU A 130 -22.43 -1.81 -11.69
N LYS A 131 -21.46 -1.69 -12.60
CA LYS A 131 -20.21 -2.46 -12.54
C LYS A 131 -19.26 -1.93 -11.46
N ARG A 132 -19.29 -0.63 -11.16
CA ARG A 132 -18.59 -0.06 -10.00
C ARG A 132 -19.12 -0.65 -8.70
N LYS A 133 -20.44 -0.69 -8.56
CA LYS A 133 -21.13 -1.26 -7.37
C LYS A 133 -20.80 -2.74 -7.17
N GLU A 134 -20.89 -3.54 -8.23
CA GLU A 134 -20.55 -4.97 -8.20
C GLU A 134 -19.09 -5.20 -7.78
N PHE A 135 -18.17 -4.41 -8.31
CA PHE A 135 -16.74 -4.55 -8.04
C PHE A 135 -16.36 -4.14 -6.61
N VAL A 136 -16.92 -3.04 -6.09
CA VAL A 136 -16.74 -2.61 -4.69
C VAL A 136 -17.35 -3.64 -3.73
N LYS A 137 -18.56 -4.13 -4.04
CA LYS A 137 -19.24 -5.13 -3.21
C LYS A 137 -18.42 -6.40 -3.06
N LYS A 138 -17.84 -6.90 -4.16
CA LYS A 138 -16.97 -8.07 -4.14
C LYS A 138 -15.71 -7.86 -3.28
N GLY A 139 -15.11 -6.66 -3.33
CA GLY A 139 -13.97 -6.31 -2.49
C GLY A 139 -14.30 -6.23 -1.00
N LEU A 140 -15.51 -5.80 -0.65
CA LEU A 140 -16.04 -5.83 0.72
C LEU A 140 -16.26 -7.27 1.21
N GLU A 141 -16.85 -8.14 0.37
CA GLU A 141 -17.08 -9.56 0.69
C GLU A 141 -15.77 -10.32 0.94
N GLU A 142 -14.71 -10.05 0.16
CA GLU A 142 -13.39 -10.66 0.40
C GLU A 142 -12.77 -10.20 1.73
N ILE A 143 -12.95 -8.93 2.10
CA ILE A 143 -12.51 -8.39 3.40
C ILE A 143 -13.26 -9.05 4.56
N GLU A 144 -14.57 -9.19 4.44
CA GLU A 144 -15.41 -9.85 5.44
C GLU A 144 -15.00 -11.32 5.64
N SER A 145 -14.60 -12.00 4.56
CA SER A 145 -14.21 -13.41 4.61
C SER A 145 -12.86 -13.67 5.31
N GLY A 146 -12.00 -12.65 5.45
CA GLY A 146 -10.64 -12.78 5.96
C GLY A 146 -10.37 -12.16 7.35
N LYS A 147 -11.38 -11.59 8.04
CA LYS A 147 -11.15 -10.71 9.20
C LYS A 147 -11.94 -11.04 10.47
N THR A 148 -11.54 -10.41 11.57
CA THR A 148 -12.16 -10.56 12.90
C THR A 148 -13.49 -9.82 13.01
N ALA A 149 -14.37 -10.25 13.94
CA ALA A 149 -15.75 -9.75 14.05
C ALA A 149 -15.87 -8.22 14.24
N ASP A 150 -14.91 -7.58 14.93
CA ASP A 150 -14.91 -6.12 15.14
C ASP A 150 -14.57 -5.34 13.85
N GLU A 151 -13.76 -5.93 12.97
CA GLU A 151 -13.41 -5.35 11.68
C GLU A 151 -14.54 -5.52 10.66
N MET A 152 -15.30 -6.61 10.77
CA MET A 152 -16.50 -6.85 9.97
C MET A 152 -17.61 -5.83 10.28
N ALA A 153 -17.84 -5.53 11.57
CA ALA A 153 -18.85 -4.55 11.98
C ALA A 153 -18.56 -3.15 11.39
N ARG A 154 -17.29 -2.74 11.40
CA ARG A 154 -16.86 -1.44 10.87
C ARG A 154 -16.92 -1.39 9.33
N ALA A 155 -16.58 -2.49 8.66
CA ALA A 155 -16.70 -2.61 7.21
C ALA A 155 -18.16 -2.56 6.73
N GLN A 156 -19.09 -3.15 7.48
CA GLN A 156 -20.53 -3.14 7.18
C GLN A 156 -21.15 -1.75 7.37
N GLU A 157 -20.78 -1.04 8.45
CA GLU A 157 -21.25 0.32 8.71
C GLU A 157 -20.81 1.32 7.62
N LEU A 158 -19.59 1.15 7.10
CA LEU A 158 -19.06 1.98 6.01
C LEU A 158 -19.56 1.52 4.62
N GLY A 159 -19.88 0.24 4.46
CA GLY A 159 -20.12 -0.40 3.16
C GLY A 159 -21.34 0.12 2.39
N GLU A 160 -22.46 0.38 3.08
CA GLU A 160 -23.70 0.81 2.40
C GLU A 160 -23.60 2.25 1.83
N ASP A 161 -23.15 3.23 2.63
CA ASP A 161 -22.95 4.62 2.17
C ASP A 161 -21.86 4.72 1.09
N LEU A 162 -20.79 3.95 1.25
CA LEU A 162 -19.71 3.84 0.29
C LEU A 162 -20.18 3.30 -1.07
N LEU A 163 -20.94 2.20 -1.08
CA LEU A 163 -21.45 1.59 -2.32
C LEU A 163 -22.35 2.54 -3.09
N GLU A 164 -23.17 3.31 -2.39
CA GLU A 164 -24.10 4.25 -2.99
C GLU A 164 -23.37 5.46 -3.59
N ARG A 165 -22.40 6.02 -2.86
CA ARG A 165 -21.63 7.18 -3.31
C ARG A 165 -20.62 6.86 -4.41
N ILE A 166 -20.00 5.68 -4.40
CA ILE A 166 -19.13 5.26 -5.51
C ILE A 166 -19.95 5.03 -6.79
N ALA A 167 -21.18 4.53 -6.68
CA ALA A 167 -22.05 4.38 -7.83
C ALA A 167 -22.45 5.72 -8.46
N SER A 168 -22.78 6.73 -7.64
CA SER A 168 -23.26 8.03 -8.10
C SER A 168 -22.14 8.99 -8.50
N GLU A 169 -21.09 9.12 -7.69
CA GLU A 169 -20.04 10.14 -7.83
C GLU A 169 -18.72 9.60 -8.39
N GLY A 170 -18.51 8.27 -8.30
CA GLY A 170 -17.22 7.65 -8.57
C GLY A 170 -16.33 7.56 -7.32
N MET A 171 -15.44 6.58 -7.31
CA MET A 171 -14.49 6.29 -6.24
C MET A 171 -13.55 7.47 -6.02
N GLN A 172 -13.06 8.13 -7.07
CA GLN A 172 -12.15 9.26 -6.92
C GLN A 172 -12.82 10.47 -6.28
N ALA A 173 -14.07 10.76 -6.64
CA ALA A 173 -14.83 11.88 -6.08
C ALA A 173 -15.16 11.64 -4.60
N TYR A 174 -15.62 10.43 -4.26
CA TYR A 174 -15.87 10.05 -2.89
C TYR A 174 -14.59 10.11 -2.04
N PHE A 175 -13.48 9.54 -2.52
CA PHE A 175 -12.19 9.61 -1.83
C PHE A 175 -11.63 11.02 -1.72
N LYS A 176 -11.90 11.90 -2.68
CA LYS A 176 -11.46 13.30 -2.60
C LYS A 176 -12.21 14.05 -1.50
N ASN A 177 -13.51 13.81 -1.38
CA ASN A 177 -14.40 14.50 -0.45
C ASN A 177 -14.47 13.85 0.95
N ALA A 178 -14.01 12.60 1.09
CA ALA A 178 -14.00 11.88 2.36
C ALA A 178 -13.05 12.52 3.39
N SER A 179 -13.38 12.35 4.68
CA SER A 179 -12.51 12.77 5.79
C SER A 179 -11.23 11.93 5.82
N ALA A 180 -10.15 12.42 6.46
CA ALA A 180 -8.88 11.68 6.51
C ALA A 180 -9.02 10.34 7.26
N ASP A 181 -9.84 10.30 8.31
CA ASP A 181 -10.12 9.07 9.06
C ASP A 181 -10.95 8.09 8.19
N THR A 182 -11.95 8.58 7.45
CA THR A 182 -12.70 7.77 6.47
C THR A 182 -11.79 7.20 5.37
N LYS A 183 -10.83 7.98 4.85
CA LYS A 183 -9.90 7.50 3.82
C LYS A 183 -8.99 6.38 4.32
N LEU A 184 -8.61 6.40 5.60
CA LEU A 184 -7.86 5.31 6.24
C LEU A 184 -8.71 4.07 6.43
N ASP A 185 -9.94 4.24 6.89
CA ASP A 185 -10.86 3.11 7.06
C ASP A 185 -11.16 2.41 5.73
N LEU A 186 -11.03 3.13 4.61
CA LEU A 186 -11.21 2.62 3.25
C LEU A 186 -9.91 2.09 2.61
N ALA A 187 -8.76 2.27 3.24
CA ALA A 187 -7.49 1.77 2.72
C ALA A 187 -7.47 0.22 2.55
N PRO A 188 -8.03 -0.59 3.49
CA PRO A 188 -8.12 -2.04 3.31
C PRO A 188 -8.93 -2.43 2.07
N LEU A 189 -10.02 -1.72 1.81
CA LEU A 189 -10.87 -1.94 0.64
C LEU A 189 -10.14 -1.68 -0.66
N MET A 190 -9.41 -0.57 -0.76
CA MET A 190 -8.70 -0.30 -2.00
C MET A 190 -7.60 -1.34 -2.26
N GLU A 191 -6.99 -1.91 -1.22
CA GLU A 191 -5.98 -2.95 -1.39
C GLU A 191 -6.59 -4.30 -1.79
N SER A 192 -7.68 -4.75 -1.14
CA SER A 192 -8.37 -5.98 -1.56
C SER A 192 -8.83 -5.88 -3.01
N MET A 193 -9.35 -4.72 -3.41
CA MET A 193 -9.76 -4.51 -4.80
C MET A 193 -8.58 -4.42 -5.78
N ASN A 194 -7.41 -3.96 -5.34
CA ASN A 194 -6.17 -4.04 -6.13
C ASN A 194 -5.66 -5.49 -6.24
N GLU A 195 -5.85 -6.31 -5.22
CA GLU A 195 -5.55 -7.75 -5.24
C GLU A 195 -6.45 -8.50 -6.23
N VAL A 196 -7.76 -8.24 -6.24
CA VAL A 196 -8.70 -8.76 -7.26
C VAL A 196 -8.23 -8.41 -8.67
N MET A 197 -7.77 -7.16 -8.88
CA MET A 197 -7.27 -6.70 -10.17
C MET A 197 -5.92 -7.32 -10.57
N GLN A 198 -5.02 -7.57 -9.60
CA GLN A 198 -3.76 -8.27 -9.85
C GLN A 198 -3.97 -9.76 -10.10
N GLY A 199 -4.93 -10.39 -9.41
CA GLY A 199 -5.40 -11.75 -9.68
C GLY A 199 -6.03 -11.89 -11.05
N LEU A 200 -6.77 -10.87 -11.53
CA LEU A 200 -7.31 -10.81 -12.89
C LEU A 200 -6.22 -10.58 -13.95
N ARG A 201 -5.19 -9.76 -13.66
CA ARG A 201 -4.00 -9.60 -14.55
C ARG A 201 -3.10 -10.84 -14.58
N GLY A 202 -3.11 -11.66 -13.52
CA GLY A 202 -2.41 -12.93 -13.44
C GLY A 202 -3.17 -14.12 -14.04
N GLN A 203 -4.39 -13.92 -14.54
CA GLN A 203 -5.24 -14.97 -15.11
C GLN A 203 -5.10 -15.15 -16.63
N ASP A 204 -4.20 -14.40 -17.28
CA ASP A 204 -3.63 -14.80 -18.57
C ASP A 204 -2.32 -15.55 -18.31
N PHE A 205 -2.25 -16.81 -18.77
CA PHE A 205 -1.16 -17.80 -18.67
C PHE A 205 -1.18 -18.77 -17.49
N GLY A 206 -2.18 -19.65 -17.51
CA GLY A 206 -2.13 -20.97 -16.88
C GLY A 206 -3.21 -21.87 -17.44
N GLY A 207 -3.01 -22.38 -18.67
CA GLY A 207 -3.93 -23.32 -19.33
C GLY A 207 -4.27 -24.55 -18.49
N PRO A 208 -5.31 -25.31 -18.87
CA PRO A 208 -5.92 -26.33 -18.02
C PRO A 208 -4.90 -27.38 -17.59
N THR A 209 -4.79 -27.59 -16.28
CA THR A 209 -4.05 -28.71 -15.70
C THR A 209 -4.73 -30.01 -16.10
N PRO A 210 -4.03 -30.96 -16.73
CA PRO A 210 -4.59 -32.28 -16.96
C PRO A 210 -4.70 -33.03 -15.62
N ARG A 211 -5.79 -33.78 -15.49
CA ARG A 211 -6.14 -34.65 -14.36
C ARG A 211 -5.09 -35.71 -14.09
#